data_AF-A0A4Q2SS95-F1
#
_entry.id   AF-A0A4Q2SS95-F1
#
_cell.length_a   1.000
_cell.length_b   1.000
_cell.length_c   1.000
_cell.angle_alpha   90.00
_cell.angle_beta   90.00
_cell.angle_gamma   90.00
#
_symmetry.space_group_name_H-M   'P 1'
#
loop_
_entity.id
_entity.type
_entity.pdbx_description
1 polymer ?
#
loop_
_entity_poly.entity_id
_entity_poly.type
_entity_poly.pdbx_seq_one_letter_code
_entity_poly.pdbx_strand_id
1 'polypeptide(L)'
;DVALALIAVPGPPVFEEDTAAKLKELLGKGVLGSVFLSTDDCQAKYEELKGRDVEFTEEPAQRPYGIDAAFRDPSGNQVRLIQTTGA
;
A
#
# COMPACT_ATOMS: atom_id res chain seq x y z
N ASP A 1 13.33 -9.19 10.91
CA ASP A 1 12.17 -10.03 11.28
C ASP A 1 10.91 -9.18 11.44
N VAL A 2 10.22 -8.90 10.34
CA VAL A 2 8.88 -8.30 10.35
C VAL A 2 8.02 -9.11 9.40
N ALA A 3 6.88 -9.61 9.88
CA ALA A 3 5.89 -10.29 9.07
C ALA A 3 4.65 -9.39 8.95
N LEU A 4 4.32 -9.00 7.72
CA LEU A 4 3.07 -8.32 7.41
C LEU A 4 2.08 -9.36 6.88
N ALA A 5 0.97 -9.58 7.57
CA ALA A 5 -0.10 -10.47 7.12
C ALA A 5 -1.30 -9.64 6.67
N LEU A 6 -1.53 -9.60 5.36
CA LEU A 6 -2.74 -9.03 4.78
C LEU A 6 -3.82 -10.11 4.77
N ILE A 7 -4.83 -9.95 5.62
CA ILE A 7 -5.98 -10.87 5.69
C ILE A 7 -7.14 -10.31 4.88
N ALA A 8 -7.76 -11.16 4.07
CA ALA A 8 -9.01 -10.80 3.40
C ALA A 8 -10.09 -10.48 4.43
N VAL A 9 -10.99 -9.54 4.12
CA VAL A 9 -12.13 -9.23 4.99
C VAL A 9 -12.99 -10.50 5.17
N PRO A 10 -13.02 -11.08 6.39
CA PRO A 10 -13.71 -12.34 6.64
C PRO A 10 -15.23 -12.14 6.62
N GLY A 11 -15.96 -13.21 6.28
CA GLY A 11 -17.42 -13.26 6.42
C GLY A 11 -17.86 -13.75 7.81
N PRO A 12 -19.12 -14.20 7.96
CA PRO A 12 -19.63 -14.72 9.22
C PRO A 12 -18.81 -15.92 9.72
N PRO A 13 -18.60 -16.07 11.04
CA PRO A 13 -19.18 -15.29 12.15
C PRO A 13 -18.37 -14.03 12.54
N VAL A 14 -17.30 -13.71 11.81
CA VAL A 14 -16.43 -12.56 12.18
C VAL A 14 -17.11 -11.24 11.83
N PHE A 15 -17.61 -11.13 10.60
CA PHE A 15 -18.43 -10.01 10.16
C PHE A 15 -19.71 -10.51 9.50
N GLU A 16 -20.83 -9.88 9.82
CA GLU A 16 -22.06 -10.03 9.04
C GLU A 16 -21.81 -9.62 7.56
N GLU A 17 -22.55 -10.22 6.63
CA GLU A 17 -22.33 -10.03 5.19
C GLU A 17 -22.31 -8.56 4.78
N ASP A 18 -23.26 -7.76 5.25
CA ASP A 18 -23.35 -6.32 4.97
C ASP A 18 -22.13 -5.55 5.50
N THR A 19 -21.61 -5.95 6.66
CA THR A 19 -20.42 -5.32 7.25
C THR A 19 -19.17 -5.67 6.45
N ALA A 20 -19.03 -6.94 6.06
CA ALA A 20 -17.93 -7.39 5.23
C ALA A 20 -17.94 -6.70 3.84
N ALA A 21 -19.11 -6.51 3.25
CA ALA A 21 -19.26 -5.78 1.99
C ALA A 21 -18.84 -4.31 2.11
N LYS A 22 -19.28 -3.62 3.16
CA LYS A 22 -18.90 -2.22 3.44
C LYS A 22 -17.40 -2.07 3.65
N LEU A 23 -16.79 -2.99 4.40
CA LEU A 23 -15.34 -2.99 4.62
C LEU A 23 -14.56 -3.19 3.31
N LYS A 24 -14.99 -4.11 2.44
CA LYS A 24 -14.36 -4.29 1.11
C LYS A 24 -14.46 -3.03 0.25
N GLU A 25 -15.59 -2.34 0.28
CA GLU A 25 -15.77 -1.07 -0.43
C GLU A 25 -14.78 0.01 0.08
N LEU A 26 -14.65 0.15 1.39
CA LEU A 26 -13.72 1.10 2.02
C LEU A 26 -12.25 0.72 1.77
N LEU A 27 -11.95 -0.58 1.74
CA LEU A 27 -10.64 -1.11 1.43
C LEU A 27 -10.22 -0.75 -0.01
N GLY A 28 -11.08 -1.01 -0.99
CA GLY A 28 -10.84 -0.64 -2.39
C GLY A 28 -10.64 0.86 -2.59
N LYS A 29 -11.27 1.68 -1.74
CA LYS A 29 -11.07 3.14 -1.71
C LYS A 29 -9.76 3.56 -1.02
N GLY A 30 -9.06 2.66 -0.33
CA GLY A 30 -7.84 2.94 0.44
C GLY A 30 -8.06 3.61 1.79
N VAL A 31 -9.28 3.58 2.33
CA VAL A 31 -9.63 4.30 3.57
C VAL A 31 -9.14 3.58 4.82
N LEU A 32 -8.98 2.26 4.75
CA LEU A 32 -8.73 1.40 5.92
C LEU A 32 -7.26 1.34 6.38
N GLY A 33 -6.34 2.01 5.69
CA GLY A 33 -4.95 2.14 6.11
C GLY A 33 -3.95 2.12 4.95
N SER A 34 -2.71 2.52 5.25
CA SER A 34 -1.58 2.45 4.32
C SER A 34 -0.44 1.63 4.92
N VAL A 35 0.18 0.78 4.10
CA VAL A 35 1.44 0.13 4.42
C VAL A 35 2.59 1.01 3.95
N PHE A 36 3.58 1.22 4.80
CA PHE A 36 4.78 1.97 4.46
C PHE A 36 5.96 1.00 4.36
N LEU A 37 6.59 0.97 3.19
CA LEU A 37 7.78 0.15 2.91
C LEU A 37 8.98 1.08 2.76
N SER A 38 10.00 0.91 3.59
CA SER A 38 11.24 1.68 3.47
C SER A 38 12.14 1.14 2.36
N THR A 39 12.83 2.02 1.64
CA THR A 39 13.86 1.69 0.65
C THR A 39 14.98 2.72 0.70
N ASP A 40 16.19 2.31 0.33
CA ASP A 40 17.34 3.22 0.25
C ASP A 40 17.29 4.11 -1.00
N ASP A 41 16.62 3.64 -2.05
CA ASP A 41 16.42 4.36 -3.32
C ASP A 41 14.97 4.16 -3.80
N CYS A 42 14.17 5.21 -3.71
CA CYS A 42 12.76 5.18 -4.12
C CYS A 42 12.61 5.18 -5.64
N GLN A 43 13.50 5.87 -6.37
CA GLN A 43 13.40 5.98 -7.82
C GLN A 43 13.75 4.65 -8.49
N ALA A 44 14.87 4.04 -8.10
CA ALA A 44 15.30 2.76 -8.65
C ALA A 44 14.28 1.65 -8.36
N LYS A 45 13.72 1.64 -7.14
CA LYS A 45 12.74 0.63 -6.75
C LYS A 45 11.38 0.84 -7.44
N TYR A 46 10.98 2.09 -7.69
CA TYR A 46 9.81 2.40 -8.52
C TYR A 46 9.97 1.83 -9.94
N GLU A 47 11.11 2.07 -10.59
CA GLU A 47 11.37 1.56 -11.95
C GLU A 47 11.38 0.03 -12.01
N GLU A 48 12.01 -0.62 -11.02
CA GLU A 48 12.00 -2.08 -10.88
C GLU A 48 10.57 -2.63 -10.77
N LEU A 49 9.75 -2.06 -9.88
CA LEU A 49 8.39 -2.55 -9.63
C LEU A 49 7.44 -2.24 -10.79
N LYS A 50 7.58 -1.06 -11.42
CA LYS A 50 6.82 -0.71 -12.62
C LYS A 50 7.13 -1.67 -13.78
N GLY A 51 8.40 -2.09 -13.91
CA GLY A 51 8.80 -3.13 -14.86
C GLY A 51 8.27 -4.54 -14.55
N ARG A 52 7.65 -4.74 -13.37
CA ARG A 52 6.98 -5.97 -12.94
C ARG A 52 5.46 -5.81 -12.88
N ASP A 53 4.92 -4.90 -13.68
CA ASP A 53 3.48 -4.63 -13.82
C ASP A 53 2.79 -4.08 -12.55
N VAL A 54 3.54 -3.48 -11.62
CA VAL A 54 2.93 -2.73 -10.51
C VAL A 54 2.40 -1.39 -11.00
N GLU A 55 1.10 -1.16 -10.83
CA GLU A 55 0.44 0.09 -11.17
C GLU A 55 0.58 1.12 -10.04
N PHE A 56 1.38 2.16 -10.28
CA PHE A 56 1.55 3.26 -9.33
C PHE A 56 0.44 4.30 -9.47
N THR A 57 -0.09 4.72 -8.32
CA THR A 57 -1.06 5.83 -8.22
C THR A 57 -0.36 7.18 -8.09
N GLU A 58 0.87 7.19 -7.59
CA GLU A 58 1.75 8.37 -7.55
C GLU A 58 3.19 7.94 -7.92
N GLU A 59 3.80 8.64 -8.85
CA GLU A 59 5.23 8.49 -9.17
C GLU A 59 6.11 9.05 -8.04
N PRO A 60 7.41 8.67 -7.96
CA PRO A 60 8.32 9.19 -6.96
C PRO A 60 8.36 10.73 -6.95
N ALA A 61 8.11 11.31 -5.77
CA ALA A 61 8.10 12.75 -5.59
C ALA A 61 8.84 13.16 -4.31
N GLN A 62 9.47 14.35 -4.35
CA GLN A 62 10.11 14.94 -3.18
C GLN A 62 9.07 15.42 -2.16
N ARG A 63 9.28 15.06 -0.89
CA ARG A 63 8.45 15.38 0.27
C ARG A 63 9.33 15.93 1.41
N PRO A 64 8.76 16.61 2.42
CA PRO A 64 9.54 17.12 3.56
C PRO A 64 10.33 16.05 4.34
N TYR A 65 9.91 14.78 4.27
CA TYR A 65 10.53 13.65 4.96
C TYR A 65 11.41 12.77 4.06
N GLY A 66 11.54 13.09 2.77
CA GLY A 66 12.32 12.29 1.83
C GLY A 66 11.67 12.19 0.45
N ILE A 67 11.81 11.04 -0.21
CA ILE A 67 11.19 10.75 -1.50
C ILE A 67 10.21 9.61 -1.30
N ASP A 68 9.01 9.71 -1.86
CA ASP A 68 8.07 8.60 -1.83
C ASP A 68 7.25 8.42 -3.10
N ALA A 69 6.77 7.20 -3.29
CA ALA A 69 5.86 6.79 -4.37
C ALA A 69 4.71 5.96 -3.76
N ALA A 70 3.55 5.92 -4.43
CA ALA A 70 2.39 5.19 -3.94
C ALA A 70 1.80 4.27 -5.01
N PHE A 71 1.35 3.10 -4.58
CA PHE A 71 0.64 2.13 -5.42
C PHE A 71 -0.45 1.40 -4.61
N ARG A 72 -1.27 0.62 -5.31
CA ARG A 72 -2.25 -0.27 -4.67
C ARG A 72 -1.88 -1.72 -4.93
N ASP A 73 -2.04 -2.55 -3.92
CA ASP A 73 -2.01 -3.99 -4.13
C ASP A 73 -3.31 -4.49 -4.80
N PRO A 74 -3.39 -5.75 -5.24
CA PRO A 74 -4.61 -6.29 -5.85
C PRO A 74 -5.85 -6.29 -4.94
N SER A 75 -5.67 -6.16 -3.62
CA SER A 75 -6.78 -6.08 -2.65
C SER A 75 -7.25 -4.63 -2.44
N GLY A 76 -6.59 -3.64 -3.05
CA GLY A 76 -6.89 -2.22 -2.94
C GLY A 76 -6.16 -1.50 -1.81
N ASN A 77 -5.31 -2.22 -1.05
CA ASN A 77 -4.52 -1.63 0.03
C ASN A 77 -3.59 -0.56 -0.53
N GLN A 78 -3.54 0.59 0.15
CA GLN A 78 -2.59 1.62 -0.21
C GLN A 78 -1.20 1.23 0.32
N VAL A 79 -0.20 1.25 -0.56
CA VAL A 79 1.21 1.03 -0.20
C VAL A 79 2.01 2.26 -0.58
N ARG A 80 2.81 2.77 0.35
CA ARG A 80 3.79 3.84 0.10
C ARG A 80 5.19 3.29 0.23
N LEU A 81 5.99 3.50 -0.81
CA LEU A 81 7.41 3.22 -0.83
C LEU A 81 8.14 4.51 -0.44
N ILE A 82 8.87 4.50 0.67
CA ILE A 82 9.52 5.69 1.22
C ILE A 82 11.03 5.51 1.29
N GLN A 83 11.75 6.49 0.77
CA GLN A 83 13.15 6.75 1.07
C GLN A 83 13.23 7.98 1.98
N THR A 84 13.58 7.81 3.24
CA THR A 84 13.68 8.93 4.20
C THR A 84 14.99 9.68 4.05
N THR A 85 14.96 11.01 4.04
CA THR A 85 16.17 11.84 4.19
C THR A 85 16.60 11.85 5.65
N GLY A 86 17.41 10.86 6.06
CA GLY A 86 18.03 10.82 7.39
C GLY A 86 18.03 9.46 8.09
N ALA A 87 18.63 8.44 7.46
CA ALA A 87 19.07 7.22 8.14
C ALA A 87 20.59 7.21 8.23
#